data_AF-A0A256XTN9-F1
#
_entry.id   AF-A0A256XTN9-F1
#
_cell.length_a   1.000
_cell.length_b   1.000
_cell.length_c   1.000
_cell.angle_alpha   90.00
_cell.angle_beta   90.00
_cell.angle_gamma   90.00
#
_symmetry.space_group_name_H-M   'P 1'
#
loop_
_entity.id
_entity.type
_entity.pdbx_description
1 polymer ?
#
loop_
_entity_poly.entity_id
_entity_poly.type
_entity_poly.pdbx_seq_one_letter_code
_entity_poly.pdbx_strand_id
1 'polypeptide(L)'
;MKGVGGGVTIDSGIHNISMIRWIIGNVEEVTAFSNRLIRKEIEGEVTSCILFKHVNDAMSVLILSWAVKKQLNLICFKPTDLRGLYGVT
;
A
#
# COMPACT_ATOMS: atom_id res chain seq x y z
N MET A 1 10.43 -10.61 20.77
CA MET A 1 9.84 -9.24 20.79
C MET A 1 8.32 -9.41 20.80
N LYS A 2 7.66 -9.18 21.93
CA LYS A 2 6.19 -9.18 22.05
C LYS A 2 5.75 -7.72 22.28
N GLY A 3 4.87 -7.19 21.42
CA GLY A 3 4.37 -5.81 21.50
C GLY A 3 5.21 -4.77 20.74
N VAL A 4 5.25 -4.84 19.41
CA VAL A 4 5.98 -3.88 18.54
C VAL A 4 5.11 -2.71 18.04
N GLY A 5 3.83 -2.65 18.39
CA GLY A 5 2.90 -1.61 17.92
C GLY A 5 2.54 -1.68 16.43
N GLY A 6 3.24 -2.52 15.66
CA GLY A 6 3.05 -2.74 14.23
C GLY A 6 4.09 -3.72 13.67
N GLY A 7 3.94 -4.07 12.40
CA GLY A 7 4.90 -4.89 11.67
C GLY A 7 5.66 -4.10 10.61
N VAL A 8 5.94 -4.76 9.49
CA VAL A 8 6.67 -4.19 8.35
C VAL A 8 6.05 -2.88 7.85
N THR A 9 4.74 -2.69 8.00
CA THR A 9 4.03 -1.49 7.54
C THR A 9 4.44 -0.25 8.31
N ILE A 10 4.55 -0.36 9.64
CA ILE A 10 4.91 0.77 10.50
C ILE A 10 6.44 0.96 10.51
N ASP A 11 7.21 -0.13 10.59
CA ASP A 11 8.66 -0.08 10.72
C ASP A 11 9.36 0.51 9.48
N SER A 12 9.04 -0.01 8.29
CA SER A 12 9.70 0.40 7.04
C SER A 12 8.72 0.87 5.96
N GLY A 13 7.47 0.41 6.01
CA GLY A 13 6.40 0.82 5.12
C GLY A 13 6.04 2.30 5.20
N ILE A 14 6.20 2.93 6.37
CA ILE A 14 5.81 4.33 6.59
C ILE A 14 6.52 5.30 5.65
N HIS A 15 7.78 5.03 5.30
CA HIS A 15 8.53 5.84 4.33
C HIS A 15 7.90 5.77 2.94
N ASN A 16 7.44 4.59 2.53
CA ASN A 16 6.75 4.40 1.25
C ASN A 16 5.38 5.07 1.26
N ILE A 17 4.62 4.95 2.36
CA ILE A 17 3.31 5.62 2.51
C ILE A 17 3.48 7.15 2.44
N SER A 18 4.50 7.69 3.11
CA SER A 18 4.83 9.12 3.02
C SER A 18 5.17 9.53 1.58
N MET A 19 5.99 8.72 0.89
CA MET A 19 6.36 8.96 -0.51
C MET A 19 5.14 8.93 -1.44
N ILE A 20 4.25 7.95 -1.28
CA ILE A 20 3.00 7.80 -2.02
C ILE A 20 2.13 9.07 -1.86
N ARG A 21 1.97 9.55 -0.63
CA ARG A 21 1.21 10.77 -0.36
C ARG A 21 1.85 12.01 -0.97
N TRP A 22 3.18 12.07 -0.98
CA TRP A 22 3.92 13.20 -1.53
C TRP A 22 3.85 13.26 -3.06
N ILE A 23 3.96 12.10 -3.73
CA ILE A 23 3.99 12.02 -5.20
C ILE A 23 2.57 12.01 -5.80
N ILE A 24 1.66 11.22 -5.23
CA ILE A 24 0.33 10.96 -5.82
C ILE A 24 -0.74 11.89 -5.23
N GLY A 25 -0.61 12.24 -3.95
CA GLY A 25 -1.56 13.06 -3.21
C GLY A 25 -2.26 12.29 -2.09
N ASN A 26 -3.21 12.97 -1.43
CA ASN A 26 -3.88 12.43 -0.25
C ASN A 26 -4.69 11.15 -0.55
N VAL A 27 -4.70 10.26 0.44
CA VAL A 27 -5.44 8.99 0.43
C VAL A 27 -6.84 9.23 1.01
N GLU A 28 -7.86 8.67 0.35
CA GLU A 28 -9.26 8.69 0.77
C GLU A 28 -9.65 7.37 1.45
N GLU A 29 -9.30 6.23 0.83
CA GLU A 29 -9.65 4.90 1.31
C GLU A 29 -8.48 3.92 1.18
N VAL A 30 -8.48 2.88 2.03
CA VAL A 30 -7.46 1.84 2.06
C VAL A 30 -8.11 0.47 2.24
N THR A 31 -7.60 -0.52 1.52
CA THR A 31 -7.84 -1.94 1.82
C THR A 31 -6.50 -2.70 1.83
N ALA A 32 -6.39 -3.73 2.65
CA ALA A 32 -5.13 -4.45 2.81
C ALA A 32 -5.32 -5.93 3.17
N PHE A 33 -4.36 -6.74 2.72
CA PHE A 33 -4.15 -8.11 3.18
C PHE A 33 -2.79 -8.20 3.88
N SER A 34 -2.77 -8.69 5.12
CA SER A 34 -1.56 -8.78 5.93
C SER A 34 -1.40 -10.17 6.54
N ASN A 35 -0.16 -10.63 6.72
CA ASN A 35 0.13 -11.95 7.31
C ASN A 35 1.43 -11.95 8.15
N ARG A 36 1.67 -13.07 8.85
CA ARG A 36 2.85 -13.30 9.71
C ARG A 36 3.55 -14.63 9.40
N LEU A 37 3.57 -15.06 8.14
CA LEU A 37 3.83 -16.47 7.79
C LEU A 37 5.19 -17.01 8.25
N ILE A 38 6.26 -16.20 8.20
CA ILE A 38 7.62 -16.65 8.50
C ILE A 38 8.02 -16.42 9.97
N ARG A 39 7.46 -15.38 10.62
CA ARG A 39 7.76 -15.03 12.02
C ARG A 39 6.47 -14.88 12.81
N LYS A 40 5.97 -16.00 13.33
CA LYS A 40 4.70 -16.07 14.07
C LYS A 40 4.83 -15.56 15.51
N GLU A 41 6.06 -15.49 16.01
CA GLU A 41 6.41 -15.00 17.34
C GLU A 41 6.32 -13.47 17.46
N ILE A 42 6.24 -12.76 16.33
CA ILE A 42 6.07 -11.30 16.26
C ILE A 42 4.57 -11.00 16.15
N GLU A 43 4.08 -10.04 16.94
CA GLU A 43 2.67 -9.60 16.84
C GLU A 43 2.41 -8.60 15.70
N GLY A 44 3.44 -8.01 15.11
CA GLY A 44 3.31 -7.23 13.88
C GLY A 44 3.19 -8.12 12.64
N GLU A 45 2.56 -7.60 11.59
CA GLU A 45 2.57 -8.22 10.27
C GLU A 45 3.99 -8.28 9.68
N VAL A 46 4.32 -9.41 9.06
CA VAL A 46 5.63 -9.61 8.40
C VAL A 46 5.53 -9.26 6.92
N THR A 47 4.34 -9.41 6.33
CA THR A 47 4.02 -9.09 4.94
C THR A 47 2.67 -8.39 4.87
N SER A 48 2.57 -7.35 4.04
CA SER A 48 1.33 -6.64 3.76
C SER A 48 1.25 -6.27 2.27
N CYS A 49 0.06 -6.37 1.71
CA CYS A 49 -0.31 -5.84 0.40
C CYS A 49 -1.44 -4.83 0.62
N ILE A 50 -1.20 -3.57 0.28
CA ILE A 50 -2.06 -2.44 0.59
C ILE A 50 -2.45 -1.75 -0.71
N LEU A 51 -3.74 -1.50 -0.89
CA LEU A 51 -4.29 -0.72 -1.98
C LEU A 51 -4.82 0.60 -1.43
N PHE A 52 -4.42 1.71 -2.05
CA PHE A 52 -4.87 3.06 -1.72
C PHE A 52 -5.74 3.59 -2.85
N LYS A 53 -6.90 4.15 -2.48
CA LYS A 53 -7.68 5.06 -3.33
C LYS A 53 -7.35 6.49 -2.90
N HIS A 54 -6.95 7.31 -3.86
CA HIS A 54 -6.58 8.70 -3.63
C HIS A 54 -7.76 9.64 -3.94
N VAL A 55 -7.76 10.81 -3.32
CA VAL A 55 -8.80 11.85 -3.51
C VAL A 55 -8.90 12.32 -4.97
N ASN A 56 -7.83 12.16 -5.76
CA ASN A 56 -7.77 12.50 -7.19
C ASN A 56 -8.11 11.32 -8.12
N ASP A 57 -8.83 10.33 -7.61
CA ASP A 57 -9.21 9.07 -8.26
C ASP A 57 -8.04 8.13 -8.63
N ALA A 58 -6.79 8.51 -8.35
CA ALA A 58 -5.66 7.61 -8.57
C ALA A 58 -5.73 6.41 -7.62
N MET A 59 -5.21 5.27 -8.10
CA MET A 59 -5.07 4.05 -7.32
C MET A 59 -3.59 3.69 -7.23
N SER A 60 -3.12 3.34 -6.04
CA SER A 60 -1.75 2.86 -5.85
C SER A 60 -1.68 1.58 -5.01
N VAL A 61 -0.73 0.71 -5.34
CA VAL A 61 -0.47 -0.54 -4.61
C VAL A 61 0.89 -0.46 -3.93
N LEU A 62 0.95 -0.91 -2.67
CA LEU A 62 2.17 -1.06 -1.91
C LEU A 62 2.26 -2.48 -1.35
N ILE A 63 3.35 -3.17 -1.67
CA ILE A 63 3.65 -4.50 -1.16
C ILE A 63 4.89 -4.40 -0.28
N LEU A 64 4.79 -4.88 0.96
CA LEU A 64 5.82 -4.83 1.99
C LEU A 64 6.00 -6.21 2.61
N SER A 65 7.24 -6.60 2.90
CA SER A 65 7.58 -7.92 3.38
C SER A 65 9.03 -7.99 3.87
N TRP A 66 9.22 -8.41 5.11
CA TRP A 66 10.55 -8.78 5.62
C TRP A 66 11.00 -10.18 5.17
N ALA A 67 10.14 -10.90 4.45
CA ALA A 67 10.39 -12.29 4.02
C ALA A 67 11.07 -12.39 2.65
N VAL A 68 11.15 -11.30 1.88
CA VAL A 68 11.65 -11.30 0.50
C VAL A 68 12.86 -10.38 0.35
N LYS A 69 13.84 -10.83 -0.45
CA LYS A 69 15.13 -10.16 -0.63
C LYS A 69 15.05 -8.87 -1.48
N LYS A 70 14.06 -8.76 -2.36
CA LYS A 70 13.85 -7.61 -3.24
C LYS A 70 12.37 -7.33 -3.33
N GLN A 71 12.00 -6.10 -3.01
CA GLN A 71 10.61 -5.70 -2.99
C GLN A 71 10.48 -4.36 -3.68
N LEU A 72 9.80 -4.36 -4.83
CA LEU A 72 9.36 -3.15 -5.48
C LEU A 72 8.17 -3.52 -6.34
N ASN A 73 7.07 -2.80 -6.21
CA ASN A 73 6.06 -2.55 -7.24
C ASN A 73 5.15 -1.45 -6.71
N LEU A 74 5.55 -0.18 -6.88
CA LEU A 74 4.58 0.92 -6.86
C LEU A 74 3.97 0.97 -8.25
N ILE A 75 2.76 0.43 -8.37
CA ILE A 75 1.98 0.55 -9.61
C ILE A 75 0.91 1.59 -9.32
N CYS A 76 0.99 2.71 -10.02
CA CYS A 76 0.02 3.79 -9.96
C CYS A 76 -0.81 3.77 -11.24
N PHE A 77 -2.12 3.70 -11.09
CA PHE A 77 -3.06 3.92 -12.17
C PHE A 77 -3.80 5.21 -11.88
N LYS A 78 -3.75 6.17 -12.79
CA LYS A 78 -4.73 7.24 -12.82
C LYS A 78 -5.84 6.80 -13.78
N PRO A 79 -7.09 6.58 -13.32
CA PRO A 79 -8.20 6.43 -14.22
C PRO A 79 -8.34 7.75 -14.97
N THR A 80 -7.92 7.79 -16.24
CA THR A 80 -8.32 8.87 -17.13
C THR A 80 -9.82 8.72 -17.33
N ASP A 81 -10.57 9.80 -17.12
CA ASP A 81 -12.03 9.83 -17.22
C ASP A 81 -12.54 9.04 -18.43
N LEU A 82 -13.10 7.86 -18.18
CA LEU A 82 -13.65 6.99 -19.23
C LEU A 82 -14.87 7.62 -19.90
N ARG A 83 -15.42 8.73 -19.35
CA ARG A 83 -16.48 9.52 -20.00
C ARG A 83 -16.03 10.10 -21.35
N GLY A 84 -14.73 10.33 -21.55
CA GLY A 84 -14.18 10.76 -22.84
C GLY A 84 -14.02 9.64 -23.88
N LEU A 85 -14.00 8.37 -23.45
CA LEU A 85 -13.79 7.20 -24.32
C LEU A 85 -15.08 6.45 -24.67
N TYR A 86 -16.14 6.62 -23.87
CA TYR A 86 -17.43 5.96 -24.09
C TYR A 86 -18.58 6.87 -24.49
N GLY A 87 -18.35 8.17 -24.75
CA GLY A 87 -19.31 9.02 -25.46
C GLY A 87 -20.77 8.88 -25.02
N VAL A 88 -21.04 8.81 -23.71
CA VAL A 88 -22.41 8.87 -23.20
C VAL A 88 -22.60 10.27 -22.60
N THR A 89 -23.27 11.12 -23.39
CA THR A 89 -23.89 12.38 -22.94
C THR A 89 -24.92 12.16 -21.85
#